data_AF-A0A847I8F8-F1
#
_entry.id   AF-A0A847I8F8-F1
#
_cell.length_a   1.000
_cell.length_b   1.000
_cell.length_c   1.000
_cell.angle_alpha   90.00
_cell.angle_beta   90.00
_cell.angle_gamma   90.00
#
_symmetry.space_group_name_H-M   'P 1'
#
loop_
_entity.id
_entity.type
_entity.pdbx_description
1 polymer ?
#
loop_
_entity_poly.entity_id
_entity_poly.type
_entity_poly.pdbx_seq_one_letter_code
_entity_poly.pdbx_strand_id
1 'polypeptide(L)' 'IDMRKASLDILTEAPDGKLVRASRFQVFQGKRFSSDPNQMGEPREVRIGDVTGDGIADVVLLVHDRLIVYPGQ' A
#
# COMPACT_ATOMS: atom_id res chain seq x y z
N ILE A 1 -10.93 7.49 8.74
CA ILE A 1 -9.66 6.81 8.38
C ILE A 1 -8.75 6.93 9.59
N ASP A 2 -8.54 5.85 10.35
CA ASP A 2 -7.62 5.86 11.48
C ASP A 2 -6.18 5.89 10.95
N MET A 3 -5.58 7.09 10.92
CA MET A 3 -4.23 7.33 10.40
C MET A 3 -3.11 6.68 11.25
N ARG A 4 -3.44 5.96 12.33
CA ARG A 4 -2.44 5.22 13.13
C ARG A 4 -1.98 3.91 12.50
N LYS A 5 -2.71 3.38 11.52
CA LYS A 5 -2.36 2.15 10.82
C LYS A 5 -2.30 2.45 9.34
N ALA A 6 -1.19 3.04 8.91
CA ALA A 6 -0.94 3.30 7.51
C ALA A 6 -0.65 1.97 6.79
N SER A 7 -1.74 1.30 6.44
CA SER A 7 -1.77 0.00 5.79
C SER A 7 -2.49 0.11 4.46
N LEU A 8 -1.94 -0.54 3.44
CA LEU A 8 -2.63 -0.77 2.17
C LEU A 8 -3.40 -2.07 2.28
N ASP A 9 -4.71 -2.01 2.03
CA ASP A 9 -5.56 -3.20 1.93
C ASP A 9 -5.93 -3.42 0.45
N ILE A 10 -5.68 -4.62 -0.05
CA ILE A 10 -6.23 -5.09 -1.32
C ILE A 10 -7.50 -5.86 -0.99
N LEU A 11 -8.62 -5.46 -1.60
CA LEU A 11 -9.90 -6.15 -1.49
C LEU A 11 -10.18 -6.91 -2.78
N THR A 12 -10.86 -8.05 -2.65
CA THR A 12 -11.41 -8.84 -3.75
C THR A 12 -12.88 -9.11 -3.48
N GLU A 13 -13.60 -9.59 -4.48
CA GLU A 13 -15.01 -9.95 -4.35
C GLU A 13 -15.14 -11.45 -4.01
N ALA A 14 -15.89 -11.76 -2.96
CA ALA A 14 -16.27 -13.13 -2.63
C ALA A 14 -17.42 -13.59 -3.55
N PRO A 15 -17.67 -14.92 -3.67
CA PRO A 15 -18.75 -15.44 -4.51
C PRO A 15 -20.15 -14.91 -4.17
N ASP A 16 -20.35 -14.41 -2.94
CA ASP A 16 -21.60 -13.80 -2.48
C ASP A 16 -21.67 -12.29 -2.73
N GLY A 17 -20.74 -11.74 -3.52
CA GLY A 17 -20.65 -10.32 -3.89
C GLY A 17 -20.08 -9.42 -2.81
N LYS A 18 -19.61 -9.97 -1.68
CA LYS A 18 -19.03 -9.15 -0.61
C LYS A 18 -17.57 -8.84 -0.91
N LEU A 19 -17.17 -7.59 -0.66
CA LEU A 19 -15.76 -7.24 -0.63
C LEU A 19 -15.08 -7.90 0.58
N VAL A 20 -14.14 -8.78 0.32
CA VAL A 20 -13.29 -9.44 1.31
C VAL A 20 -11.85 -9.01 1.12
N ARG A 21 -11.07 -8.99 2.19
CA ARG A 21 -9.67 -8.59 2.10
C ARG A 21 -8.85 -9.72 1.50
N ALA A 22 -8.20 -9.46 0.37
CA ALA A 22 -7.25 -10.36 -0.27
C ALA A 22 -5.86 -10.26 0.38
N SER A 23 -5.40 -9.04 0.67
CA SER A 23 -4.08 -8.80 1.26
C SER A 23 -4.03 -7.52 2.08
N ARG A 24 -3.11 -7.46 3.04
CA ARG A 24 -2.79 -6.27 3.81
C ARG A 24 -1.29 -6.10 3.89
N PHE A 25 -0.84 -4.90 3.57
CA PHE A 25 0.54 -4.51 3.66
C PHE A 25 0.66 -3.36 4.65
N GLN A 26 1.50 -3.52 5.67
CA GLN A 26 1.84 -2.42 6.56
C GLN A 26 2.91 -1.56 5.88
N VAL A 27 2.54 -0.35 5.47
CA VAL A 27 3.42 0.55 4.70
C VAL A 27 4.40 1.28 5.62
N PHE A 28 4.15 1.29 6.94
CA PHE A 28 4.96 1.99 7.93
C PHE A 28 5.45 1.09 9.06
N GLN A 29 6.77 1.00 9.22
CA GLN A 29 7.42 0.48 10.42
C GLN A 29 8.25 1.61 11.06
N GLY A 30 7.64 2.44 11.90
CA GLY A 30 8.38 3.44 12.67
C GLY A 30 7.57 4.64 13.13
N LYS A 31 7.99 5.27 14.23
CA LYS A 31 7.47 6.57 14.67
C LYS A 31 7.67 7.58 13.53
N ARG A 32 6.61 8.31 13.18
CA ARG A 32 6.68 9.44 12.25
C ARG A 32 7.85 10.34 12.66
N PHE A 33 8.87 10.48 11.81
CA PHE A 33 10.00 11.39 12.01
C PHE A 33 9.66 12.85 11.65
N SER A 34 8.39 13.24 11.77
CA SER A 34 7.97 14.61 11.49
C SER A 34 6.88 15.03 12.47
N SER A 35 7.16 16.11 13.20
CA SER A 35 6.25 16.83 14.08
C SER A 35 5.40 17.87 13.33
N ASP A 36 5.44 17.88 11.99
CA ASP A 36 4.69 18.82 11.16
C ASP A 36 3.25 18.31 10.88
N PRO A 37 2.21 18.98 11.41
CA PRO A 37 0.82 18.62 11.16
C PRO A 37 0.36 18.85 9.71
N ASN A 38 1.12 19.61 8.91
CA ASN A 38 0.82 19.89 7.50
C ASN A 38 1.47 18.88 6.53
N GLN A 39 2.27 17.92 7.00
CA GLN A 39 2.57 16.75 6.18
C GLN A 39 1.31 15.90 6.09
N MET A 40 0.49 16.17 5.07
CA MET A 40 -0.52 15.23 4.57
C MET A 40 0.22 13.96 4.13
N GLY A 41 0.41 13.07 5.10
CA GLY A 41 1.22 11.88 4.98
C GLY A 41 0.48 10.81 4.18
N GLU A 42 1.01 10.53 3.00
CA GLU A 42 1.28 9.16 2.50
C GLU A 42 0.07 8.28 2.13
N PRO A 43 0.09 7.52 1.00
CA PRO A 43 1.10 7.45 -0.07
C PRO A 43 1.05 8.63 -1.05
N ARG A 44 2.20 9.01 -1.65
CA ARG A 44 2.23 10.05 -2.70
C ARG A 44 1.69 9.52 -4.03
N GLU A 45 1.99 8.26 -4.34
CA GLU A 45 1.58 7.63 -5.58
C GLU A 45 1.45 6.11 -5.40
N VAL A 46 0.46 5.52 -6.07
CA VAL A 46 0.26 4.07 -6.16
C VAL A 46 0.16 3.68 -7.63
N ARG A 47 0.90 2.64 -8.03
CA ARG A 47 0.88 2.06 -9.38
C ARG A 47 0.80 0.54 -9.30
N ILE A 48 0.26 -0.04 -10.36
CA ILE A 48 0.16 -1.49 -10.54
C ILE A 48 0.82 -1.83 -11.88
N GLY A 49 1.70 -2.83 -11.87
CA GLY A 49 2.40 -3.30 -13.07
C GLY A 49 3.44 -4.34 -12.74
N ASP A 50 3.80 -5.17 -13.71
CA ASP A 50 4.88 -6.15 -13.60
C ASP A 50 6.24 -5.42 -13.62
N VAL A 51 6.87 -5.28 -12.46
CA VAL A 51 8.21 -4.68 -12.30
C VAL A 51 9.28 -5.71 -11.91
N THR A 52 8.87 -6.92 -11.52
CA THR A 52 9.76 -8.06 -11.25
C THR A 52 10.11 -8.87 -12.51
N GLY A 53 9.29 -8.78 -13.56
CA GLY A 53 9.44 -9.48 -14.82
C GLY A 53 8.90 -10.92 -14.81
N ASP A 54 8.00 -11.25 -13.88
CA ASP A 54 7.42 -12.60 -13.73
C ASP A 54 6.06 -12.78 -14.42
N GLY A 55 5.52 -11.72 -15.05
CA GLY A 55 4.22 -11.72 -15.70
C GLY A 55 3.04 -11.57 -14.74
N ILE A 56 3.29 -11.37 -13.44
CA ILE A 56 2.29 -11.08 -12.40
C ILE A 56 2.35 -9.59 -12.08
N ALA A 57 1.19 -8.97 -11.84
CA ALA A 57 1.16 -7.54 -11.53
C ALA A 57 1.62 -7.27 -10.08
N ASP A 58 2.61 -6.40 -9.93
CA ASP A 58 3.09 -5.93 -8.63
C ASP A 58 2.37 -4.66 -8.18
N VAL A 59 2.43 -4.40 -6.87
CA VAL A 59 2.02 -3.11 -6.31
C VAL A 59 3.26 -2.27 -6.00
N VAL A 60 3.30 -1.08 -6.59
CA VAL A 60 4.40 -0.11 -6.43
C VAL A 60 3.90 1.13 -5.71
N LEU A 61 4.59 1.50 -4.64
CA LEU A 61 4.23 2.62 -3.77
C LEU A 61 5.39 3.61 -3.68
N LEU A 62 5.07 4.89 -3.86
CA LEU A 62 5.97 5.99 -3.54
C LEU A 62 5.50 6.66 -2.24
N VAL A 63 6.30 6.51 -1.19
CA VAL A 63 5.98 6.84 0.20
C VAL A 63 7.18 7.63 0.73
N HIS A 64 6.95 8.90 1.09
CA HIS A 64 7.98 9.91 1.32
C HIS A 64 8.99 9.99 0.15
N ASP A 65 10.14 9.35 0.33
CA ASP A 65 11.30 9.23 -0.57
C ASP A 65 11.66 7.76 -0.87
N ARG A 66 10.81 6.83 -0.44
CA ARG A 66 10.99 5.39 -0.60
C ARG A 66 10.09 4.84 -1.70
N LEU A 67 10.68 3.98 -2.52
CA LEU A 67 9.96 3.09 -3.41
C LEU A 67 9.77 1.75 -2.70
N ILE A 68 8.52 1.33 -2.51
CA ILE A 68 8.19 0.02 -1.94
C ILE A 68 7.51 -0.79 -3.03
N VAL A 69 8.01 -2.00 -3.27
CA VAL A 69 7.44 -2.97 -4.22
C VAL A 69 6.92 -4.16 -3.42
N TYR A 70 5.66 -4.50 -3.62
CA TYR A 70 5.07 -5.76 -3.16
C TYR A 70 4.90 -6.68 -4.37
N PRO A 71 5.75 -7.72 -4.50
CA PRO A 71 5.64 -8.66 -5.60
C PRO A 71 4.28 -9.35 -5.63
N GLY A 72 3.73 -9.50 -6.82
CA GLY A 72 2.62 -10.42 -7.06
C GLY A 72 3.03 -11.87 -6.72
N GLN A 73 2.05 -12.68 -6.32
CA GLN A 73 2.21 -14.13 -6.10
C GLN A 73 1.13 -14.90 -6.83
#